data_AF-A0A520G458-F1
#
_entry.id   AF-A0A520G458-F1
#
_cell.length_a   1.000
_cell.length_b   1.000
_cell.length_c   1.000
_cell.angle_alpha   90.00
_cell.angle_beta   90.00
_cell.angle_gamma   90.00
#
_symmetry.space_group_name_H-M   'P 1'
#
loop_
_entity.id
_entity.type
_entity.pdbx_description
1 polymer ?
#
loop_
_entity_poly.entity_id
_entity_poly.type
_entity_poly.pdbx_seq_one_letter_code
_entity_poly.pdbx_strand_id
1 'polypeptide(L)'
;MNARELTLQDPYVQAFPETQAFWLACTEGKLLIPRCTACGKTHWHPRAFCPFCHADALEWVTASGRGEVYTFSIIRRPEGPCVLAYVRLAEGPLLMSNVVDCDPAAVSIGMQLTVNFRPTVQGRLAPVFHPAEPGAPAVGARSASGFPS
;
A
#
# COMPACT_ATOMS: atom_id res chain seq x y z
N MET A 1 4.91 -17.07 19.13
CA MET A 1 3.80 -16.21 18.68
C MET A 1 3.79 -16.19 17.17
N ASN A 2 2.65 -16.52 16.56
CA ASN A 2 2.51 -16.50 15.10
C ASN A 2 2.08 -15.10 14.60
N ALA A 3 2.16 -14.86 13.28
CA ALA A 3 1.84 -13.54 12.71
C ALA A 3 0.38 -13.10 12.96
N ARG A 4 -0.57 -14.05 13.09
CA ARG A 4 -1.96 -13.76 13.43
C ARG A 4 -2.11 -13.24 14.85
N GLU A 5 -1.48 -13.91 15.82
CA GLU A 5 -1.50 -13.50 17.23
C GLU A 5 -0.91 -12.09 17.40
N LEU A 6 0.24 -11.82 16.78
CA LEU A 6 0.87 -10.50 16.79
C LEU A 6 -0.06 -9.42 16.22
N THR A 7 -0.77 -9.75 15.13
CA THR A 7 -1.73 -8.83 14.50
C THR A 7 -2.92 -8.51 15.39
N LEU A 8 -3.47 -9.50 16.12
CA LEU A 8 -4.62 -9.30 17.02
C LEU A 8 -4.26 -8.57 18.32
N GLN A 9 -2.99 -8.63 18.73
CA GLN A 9 -2.46 -7.94 19.90
C GLN A 9 -1.94 -6.53 19.57
N ASP A 10 -1.85 -6.16 18.30
CA ASP A 10 -1.38 -4.84 17.89
C ASP A 10 -2.37 -3.75 18.34
N PRO A 11 -1.93 -2.74 19.11
CA PRO A 11 -2.81 -1.68 19.62
C PRO A 11 -3.57 -0.93 18.54
N TYR A 12 -2.99 -0.79 17.34
CA TYR A 12 -3.65 -0.14 16.20
C TYR A 12 -4.83 -0.98 15.69
N VAL A 13 -4.66 -2.30 15.58
CA VAL A 13 -5.72 -3.19 15.10
C VAL A 13 -6.87 -3.26 16.11
N GLN A 14 -6.56 -3.24 17.41
CA GLN A 14 -7.56 -3.19 18.47
C GLN A 14 -8.33 -1.86 18.51
N ALA A 15 -7.66 -0.75 18.20
CA ALA A 15 -8.31 0.57 18.15
C ALA A 15 -9.26 0.73 16.95
N PHE A 16 -9.04 -0.04 15.87
CA PHE A 16 -9.82 0.02 14.62
C PHE A 16 -10.30 -1.38 14.20
N PRO A 17 -11.25 -2.00 14.94
CA PRO A 17 -11.69 -3.37 14.71
C PRO A 17 -12.28 -3.59 13.31
N GLU A 18 -12.82 -2.55 12.66
CA GLU A 18 -13.28 -2.60 11.27
C GLU A 18 -12.17 -2.93 10.26
N THR A 19 -10.90 -2.72 10.63
CA THR A 19 -9.72 -3.06 9.82
C THR A 19 -9.15 -4.45 10.13
N GLN A 20 -9.66 -5.14 11.15
CA GLN A 20 -9.11 -6.42 11.61
C GLN A 20 -9.06 -7.48 10.50
N ALA A 21 -10.12 -7.61 9.71
CA ALA A 21 -10.18 -8.57 8.60
C ALA A 21 -9.07 -8.31 7.55
N PHE A 22 -8.80 -7.04 7.25
CA PHE A 22 -7.73 -6.64 6.35
C PHE A 22 -6.35 -7.03 6.89
N TRP A 23 -6.04 -6.73 8.14
CA TRP A 23 -4.74 -7.05 8.73
C TRP A 23 -4.53 -8.56 8.87
N LEU A 24 -5.58 -9.32 9.22
CA LEU A 24 -5.51 -10.78 9.26
C LEU A 24 -5.23 -11.36 7.87
N ALA A 25 -5.85 -10.83 6.81
CA ALA A 25 -5.59 -11.27 5.46
C ALA A 25 -4.17 -10.94 4.98
N CYS A 26 -3.56 -9.85 5.47
CA CYS A 26 -2.15 -9.56 5.22
C CYS A 26 -1.23 -10.67 5.77
N THR A 27 -1.63 -11.36 6.85
CA THR A 27 -0.89 -12.53 7.36
C THR A 27 -0.93 -13.75 6.45
N GLU A 28 -1.88 -13.77 5.52
CA GLU A 28 -2.04 -14.80 4.49
C GLU A 28 -1.50 -14.35 3.12
N GLY A 29 -0.84 -13.20 3.06
CA GLY A 29 -0.38 -12.61 1.79
C GLY A 29 -1.50 -12.12 0.89
N LYS A 30 -2.67 -11.78 1.45
CA LYS A 30 -3.84 -11.30 0.71
C LYS A 30 -4.12 -9.83 1.03
N LEU A 31 -4.32 -9.04 -0.01
CA LEU A 31 -4.80 -7.67 0.12
C LEU A 31 -6.33 -7.67 0.00
N LEU A 32 -7.05 -7.28 1.04
CA LEU A 32 -8.50 -7.17 1.00
C LEU A 32 -8.95 -5.73 0.78
N ILE A 33 -10.02 -5.55 0.01
CA ILE A 33 -10.70 -4.28 -0.15
C ILE A 33 -12.21 -4.46 0.03
N PRO A 34 -12.90 -3.49 0.63
CA PRO A 34 -14.36 -3.47 0.68
C PRO A 34 -14.96 -3.27 -0.72
N ARG A 35 -15.94 -4.11 -1.07
CA ARG A 35 -16.82 -3.96 -2.23
C ARG A 35 -18.26 -3.87 -1.77
N CYS A 36 -19.01 -2.91 -2.29
CA CYS A 36 -20.45 -2.83 -2.06
C CYS A 36 -21.19 -3.74 -3.03
N THR A 37 -22.03 -4.64 -2.52
CA THR A 37 -22.84 -5.56 -3.35
C THR A 37 -24.06 -4.85 -3.96
N ALA A 38 -24.53 -3.75 -3.37
CA ALA A 38 -25.66 -2.97 -3.90
C ALA A 38 -25.30 -2.12 -5.12
N CYS A 39 -24.13 -1.45 -5.12
CA CYS A 39 -23.69 -0.60 -6.24
C CYS A 39 -22.50 -1.13 -7.03
N GLY A 40 -21.91 -2.26 -6.60
CA GLY A 40 -20.75 -2.89 -7.24
C GLY A 40 -19.43 -2.16 -7.05
N LYS A 41 -19.39 -0.98 -6.42
CA LYS A 41 -18.19 -0.15 -6.28
C LYS A 41 -17.32 -0.60 -5.11
N THR A 42 -16.01 -0.54 -5.32
CA THR A 42 -14.97 -0.73 -4.31
C THR A 42 -14.60 0.61 -3.69
N HIS A 43 -14.17 0.60 -2.43
CA HIS A 43 -13.66 1.80 -1.76
C HIS A 43 -12.62 1.45 -0.70
N TRP A 44 -11.81 2.44 -0.35
CA TRP A 44 -10.87 2.40 0.76
C TRP A 44 -10.87 3.80 1.38
N HIS A 45 -10.95 4.03 2.69
CA HIS A 45 -10.80 3.23 3.92
C HIS A 45 -12.00 2.31 4.28
N PRO A 46 -11.80 1.21 5.05
CA PRO A 46 -12.91 0.40 5.58
C PRO A 46 -13.87 1.23 6.43
N ARG A 47 -15.18 1.06 6.20
CA ARG A 47 -16.29 1.74 6.88
C ARG A 47 -17.49 0.79 6.98
N ALA A 48 -18.45 1.12 7.84
CA ALA A 48 -19.69 0.35 7.99
C ALA A 48 -20.69 0.56 6.83
N PHE A 49 -20.61 1.68 6.11
CA PHE A 49 -21.54 2.04 5.05
C PHE A 49 -20.80 2.45 3.77
N CYS A 50 -21.38 2.10 2.61
CA CYS A 50 -20.84 2.49 1.32
C CYS A 50 -20.89 4.03 1.14
N PRO A 51 -19.78 4.71 0.80
CA PRO A 51 -19.77 6.16 0.61
C PRO A 51 -20.53 6.62 -0.65
N PHE A 52 -20.88 5.70 -1.55
CA PHE A 52 -21.55 6.03 -2.81
C PHE A 52 -23.07 5.90 -2.74
N CYS A 53 -23.57 4.84 -2.09
CA CYS A 53 -25.01 4.54 -2.03
C CYS A 53 -25.57 4.43 -0.60
N HIS A 54 -24.73 4.58 0.43
CA HIS A 54 -25.10 4.48 1.85
C HIS A 54 -25.68 3.11 2.29
N ALA A 55 -25.62 2.09 1.43
CA ALA A 55 -25.96 0.73 1.80
C ALA A 55 -24.92 0.17 2.79
N ASP A 56 -25.39 -0.68 3.70
CA ASP A 56 -24.60 -1.50 4.63
C ASP A 56 -24.16 -2.85 4.02
N ALA A 57 -24.54 -3.11 2.75
CA ALA A 57 -24.20 -4.32 2.01
C ALA A 57 -22.75 -4.26 1.48
N LEU A 58 -21.79 -4.47 2.37
CA LEU A 58 -20.35 -4.50 2.08
C LEU A 58 -19.79 -5.91 2.28
N GLU A 59 -18.96 -6.35 1.33
CA GLU A 59 -18.21 -7.60 1.41
C GLU A 59 -16.71 -7.34 1.23
N TRP A 60 -15.88 -8.22 1.79
CA TRP A 60 -14.44 -8.19 1.57
C TRP A 60 -14.08 -9.01 0.33
N VAL A 61 -13.41 -8.37 -0.63
CA VAL A 61 -12.87 -9.06 -1.82
C VAL A 61 -11.35 -9.00 -1.82
N THR A 62 -10.72 -10.06 -2.34
CA THR A 62 -9.27 -10.06 -2.56
C THR A 62 -8.94 -9.20 -3.77
N ALA A 63 -8.16 -8.15 -3.56
CA ALA A 63 -7.60 -7.34 -4.62
C ALA A 63 -6.51 -8.12 -5.36
N SER A 64 -6.32 -7.80 -6.63
CA SER A 64 -5.28 -8.40 -7.48
C SER A 64 -3.87 -8.08 -7.02
N GLY A 65 -3.70 -7.12 -6.10
CA GLY A 65 -2.40 -6.69 -5.60
C GLY A 65 -1.62 -5.82 -6.58
N ARG A 66 -2.22 -5.45 -7.71
CA ARG A 66 -1.62 -4.56 -8.70
C ARG A 66 -2.10 -3.13 -8.49
N GLY A 67 -1.21 -2.18 -8.71
CA GLY A 67 -1.57 -0.77 -8.70
C GLY A 67 -0.58 0.10 -9.46
N GLU A 68 -0.85 1.39 -9.46
CA GLU A 68 0.03 2.42 -10.02
C GLU A 68 0.26 3.55 -9.00
N VAL A 69 1.40 4.22 -9.08
CA VAL A 69 1.68 5.41 -8.26
C VAL A 69 0.76 6.55 -8.70
N TYR A 70 -0.23 6.91 -7.88
CA TYR A 70 -1.05 8.09 -8.12
C TYR A 70 -0.31 9.37 -7.72
N THR A 71 0.32 9.37 -6.55
CA THR A 71 1.21 10.42 -6.08
C THR A 71 2.12 9.87 -4.99
N PHE A 72 3.27 10.49 -4.75
CA PHE A 72 4.24 10.03 -3.77
C PHE A 72 5.00 11.19 -3.11
N SER A 73 5.58 10.90 -1.95
CA SER A 73 6.48 11.78 -1.22
C SER A 73 7.70 10.99 -0.73
N ILE A 74 8.88 11.58 -0.90
CA ILE A 74 10.14 11.00 -0.41
C ILE A 74 10.43 11.59 0.97
N ILE A 75 10.26 10.77 2.00
CA ILE A 75 10.53 11.13 3.39
C ILE A 75 11.99 10.81 3.69
N ARG A 76 12.81 11.83 3.91
CA ARG A 76 14.22 11.66 4.28
C ARG A 76 14.35 11.49 5.79
N ARG A 77 14.91 10.37 6.23
CA ARG A 77 15.13 10.04 7.64
C ARG A 77 16.58 9.63 7.88
N PRO A 78 17.10 9.71 9.13
CA PRO A 78 18.47 9.26 9.45
C PRO A 78 18.74 7.80 9.05
N GLU A 79 17.74 6.93 9.18
CA GLU A 79 17.78 5.52 8.80
C GLU A 79 17.73 5.26 7.28
N GLY A 80 17.51 6.31 6.48
CA GLY A 80 17.40 6.25 5.02
C GLY A 80 16.11 6.87 4.48
N PRO A 81 16.08 7.24 3.18
CA PRO A 81 14.88 7.74 2.54
C PRO A 81 13.81 6.63 2.41
N CYS A 82 12.56 6.99 2.66
CA CYS A 82 11.39 6.12 2.46
C CYS A 82 10.40 6.80 1.51
N VAL A 83 9.82 6.03 0.59
CA VAL A 83 8.80 6.54 -0.33
C VAL A 83 7.42 6.19 0.21
N LEU A 84 6.65 7.22 0.56
CA LEU A 84 5.24 7.09 0.92
C LEU A 84 4.40 7.45 -0.31
N ALA A 85 3.58 6.53 -0.80
CA ALA A 85 2.77 6.74 -1.99
C ALA A 85 1.28 6.48 -1.74
N TYR A 86 0.45 7.23 -2.46
CA TYR A 86 -0.91 6.80 -2.75
C TYR A 86 -0.87 5.92 -4.00
N VAL A 87 -1.22 4.65 -3.82
CA VAL A 87 -1.27 3.66 -4.88
C VAL A 87 -2.72 3.52 -5.34
N ARG A 88 -2.99 3.75 -6.63
CA ARG A 88 -4.27 3.42 -7.23
C ARG A 88 -4.28 1.93 -7.54
N LEU A 89 -5.11 1.18 -6.82
CA LEU A 89 -5.30 -0.24 -7.09
C LEU A 89 -6.04 -0.42 -8.42
N ALA A 90 -5.80 -1.55 -9.10
CA ALA A 90 -6.48 -1.89 -10.35
C ALA A 90 -8.01 -1.92 -10.20
N GLU A 91 -8.51 -2.20 -9.00
CA GLU A 91 -9.93 -2.21 -8.66
C GLU A 91 -10.52 -0.81 -8.47
N GLY A 92 -9.71 0.26 -8.51
CA GLY A 92 -10.13 1.65 -8.43
C GLY A 92 -9.70 2.45 -7.20
N PRO A 93 -9.72 1.93 -5.95
CA PRO A 93 -9.48 2.75 -4.76
C PRO A 93 -8.00 3.14 -4.60
N LEU A 94 -7.78 4.23 -3.87
CA LEU A 94 -6.45 4.68 -3.46
C LEU A 94 -6.08 4.08 -2.11
N LEU A 95 -4.92 3.44 -2.04
CA LEU A 95 -4.33 2.89 -0.83
C LEU A 95 -3.02 3.63 -0.52
N MET A 96 -2.91 4.21 0.67
CA MET A 96 -1.65 4.80 1.12
C MET A 96 -0.73 3.70 1.65
N SER A 97 0.46 3.58 1.09
CA SER A 97 1.45 2.56 1.48
C SER A 97 2.87 2.99 1.08
N ASN A 98 3.88 2.26 1.56
CA ASN A 98 5.27 2.52 1.22
C ASN A 98 5.65 1.80 -0.07
N VAL A 99 6.45 2.46 -0.91
CA VAL A 99 7.14 1.82 -2.04
C VAL A 99 8.54 1.40 -1.58
N VAL A 100 8.87 0.12 -1.80
CA VAL A 100 10.10 -0.54 -1.37
C VAL A 100 10.79 -1.22 -2.55
N ASP A 101 12.01 -1.71 -2.33
CA ASP A 101 12.81 -2.45 -3.32
C ASP A 101 13.11 -1.66 -4.60
N CYS A 102 13.20 -0.34 -4.48
CA CYS A 102 13.61 0.54 -5.57
C CYS A 102 14.38 1.75 -5.06
N ASP A 103 15.14 2.39 -5.96
CA ASP A 103 15.71 3.71 -5.69
C ASP A 103 14.54 4.72 -5.54
N PRO A 104 14.44 5.47 -4.43
CA PRO A 104 13.45 6.53 -4.28
C PRO A 104 13.45 7.55 -5.42
N ALA A 105 14.60 7.81 -6.05
CA ALA A 105 14.71 8.71 -7.18
C ALA A 105 14.11 8.14 -8.49
N ALA A 106 13.94 6.82 -8.59
CA ALA A 106 13.35 6.16 -9.75
C ALA A 106 11.82 6.19 -9.72
N VAL A 107 11.20 6.43 -8.55
CA VAL A 107 9.73 6.44 -8.41
C VAL A 107 9.14 7.62 -9.17
N SER A 108 8.13 7.33 -9.98
CA SER A 108 7.42 8.32 -10.79
C SER A 108 5.91 8.06 -10.75
N ILE A 109 5.12 9.11 -11.00
CA ILE A 109 3.66 8.99 -11.13
C ILE A 109 3.35 8.10 -12.34
N GLY A 110 2.42 7.16 -12.18
CA GLY A 110 2.08 6.15 -13.18
C GLY A 110 2.98 4.91 -13.17
N MET A 111 3.99 4.83 -12.29
CA MET A 111 4.80 3.62 -12.15
C MET A 111 3.94 2.44 -11.69
N GLN A 112 4.05 1.31 -12.38
CA GLN A 112 3.35 0.08 -12.04
C GLN A 112 3.97 -0.60 -10.81
N LEU A 113 3.12 -1.01 -9.89
CA LEU A 113 3.47 -1.59 -8.60
C LEU A 113 2.76 -2.92 -8.37
N THR A 114 3.43 -3.80 -7.63
CA THR A 114 2.86 -5.05 -7.10
C THR A 114 2.95 -5.05 -5.58
N VAL A 115 1.92 -5.56 -4.91
CA VAL A 115 1.87 -5.67 -3.46
C VAL A 115 2.80 -6.77 -2.96
N ASN A 116 3.46 -6.48 -1.85
CA ASN A 116 4.18 -7.43 -1.03
C ASN A 116 3.83 -7.14 0.44
N PHE A 117 4.22 -8.00 1.37
CA PHE A 117 3.88 -7.85 2.78
C PHE A 117 5.15 -7.87 3.63
N ARG A 118 5.32 -6.86 4.47
CA ARG A 118 6.48 -6.74 5.37
C ARG A 118 6.05 -6.57 6.82
N PRO A 119 6.83 -7.12 7.78
CA PRO A 119 6.54 -6.94 9.18
C PRO A 119 6.76 -5.49 9.58
N THR A 120 5.84 -4.93 10.38
CA THR A 120 6.04 -3.66 11.06
C THR A 120 6.92 -3.85 12.29
N VAL A 121 7.30 -2.75 12.95
CA VAL A 121 8.02 -2.78 14.23
C VAL A 121 7.26 -3.57 15.30
N GLN A 122 5.93 -3.54 15.26
CA GLN A 122 5.02 -4.27 16.15
C GLN A 122 4.78 -5.72 15.71
N GLY A 123 5.33 -6.17 14.58
CA GLY A 123 5.26 -7.55 14.10
C GLY A 123 4.04 -7.89 13.24
N ARG A 124 3.06 -6.99 13.08
CA ARG A 124 1.96 -7.18 12.11
C ARG A 124 2.50 -7.11 10.68
N LEU A 125 1.89 -7.86 9.76
CA LEU A 125 2.23 -7.74 8.34
C LEU A 125 1.45 -6.59 7.71
N ALA A 126 2.17 -5.64 7.10
CA ALA A 126 1.61 -4.53 6.38
C ALA A 126 1.84 -4.67 4.87
N PRO A 127 0.85 -4.33 4.04
CA PRO A 127 1.04 -4.30 2.61
C PRO A 127 1.96 -3.13 2.25
N VAL A 128 3.03 -3.46 1.55
CA VAL A 128 3.97 -2.54 0.90
C VAL A 128 3.91 -2.80 -0.60
N PHE A 129 4.40 -1.87 -1.40
CA PHE A 129 4.45 -2.03 -2.84
C PHE A 129 5.88 -2.01 -3.33
N HIS A 130 6.19 -2.78 -4.35
CA HIS A 130 7.45 -2.69 -5.08
C HIS A 130 7.17 -2.51 -6.57
N PRO A 131 8.09 -1.95 -7.35
CA PRO A 131 7.94 -1.91 -8.79
C PRO A 131 7.66 -3.30 -9.35
N ALA A 132 6.68 -3.40 -10.23
CA ALA A 132 6.57 -4.55 -11.10
C ALA A 132 7.81 -4.52 -12.03
N GLU A 133 8.69 -5.51 -11.95
CA GLU A 133 9.88 -5.61 -12.80
C GLU A 133 9.56 -5.48 -14.32
N PRO A 134 10.54 -5.07 -15.15
CA PRO A 134 10.50 -3.74 -15.74
C PRO A 134 10.19 -3.70 -17.25
N GLY A 135 9.60 -2.58 -17.66
CA GLY A 135 9.74 -2.03 -19.02
C GLY A 135 10.77 -0.89 -19.09
N ALA A 136 12.03 -1.16 -18.76
CA ALA A 136 13.27 -0.43 -19.16
C ALA A 136 13.43 1.08 -18.82
N PRO A 137 14.66 1.67 -18.92
CA PRO A 137 15.26 2.47 -17.84
C PRO A 137 15.12 3.99 -18.01
N ALA A 138 15.22 4.74 -16.91
CA ALA A 138 15.46 6.18 -16.96
C ALA A 138 16.96 6.48 -17.08
N VAL A 139 17.33 6.96 -18.27
CA VAL A 139 18.61 7.48 -18.70
C VAL A 139 19.07 8.70 -17.86
N GLY A 140 20.34 8.69 -17.44
CA GLY A 140 21.24 9.85 -17.52
C GLY A 140 21.22 10.87 -16.39
N ALA A 141 21.84 10.56 -15.25
CA ALA A 141 22.47 11.61 -14.44
C ALA A 141 23.86 11.92 -15.02
N ARG A 142 23.95 13.06 -15.73
CA ARG A 142 25.21 13.64 -16.18
C ARG A 142 26.16 13.82 -15.00
N SER A 143 27.43 13.49 -15.21
CA SER A 143 28.53 13.86 -14.33
C SER A 143 28.55 15.38 -14.13
N ALA A 144 28.24 15.83 -12.91
CA ALA A 144 28.66 17.15 -12.46
C ALA A 144 29.99 16.98 -11.70
N SER A 145 31.06 16.82 -12.47
CA SER A 145 32.39 17.20 -12.02
C SER A 145 32.43 18.71 -11.80
N GLY A 146 32.83 19.15 -10.61
CA GLY A 146 33.34 20.51 -10.39
C GLY A 146 32.50 21.35 -9.44
N PHE A 147 32.85 21.30 -8.16
CA PHE A 147 32.61 22.41 -7.24
C PHE A 147 33.94 23.16 -7.13
N PRO A 148 34.10 24.37 -7.70
CA PRO A 148 35.24 25.22 -7.38
C PRO A 148 35.05 25.83 -5.98
N SER A 149 36.21 26.09 -5.38
CA SER A 149 36.53 26.43 -3.99
C SER A 149 35.73 27.56 -3.35
#